data_AF-A0A955U4S7-F1
#
_entry.id   AF-A0A955U4S7-F1
#
_cell.length_a   1.000
_cell.length_b   1.000
_cell.length_c   1.000
_cell.angle_alpha   90.00
_cell.angle_beta   90.00
_cell.angle_gamma   90.00
#
_symmetry.space_group_name_H-M   'P 1'
#
loop_
_entity.id
_entity.type
_entity.pdbx_description
1 polymer ?
#
loop_
_entity_poly.entity_id
_entity_poly.type
_entity_poly.pdbx_seq_one_letter_code
_entity_poly.pdbx_strand_id
1 'polypeptide(L)'
;MIATLLLACAHRPPAQVDKGLQPAATTLAALQRARDPRRVAVVIGVDGYGDPTFPALRHAGDDADAMAAALRSDEVGGFDEVRLLTGADAGRDGVLEALRSVRDTTRPDDVLVVYFSGHGTRVRDAEGTWHRYLLPRDARSGSLPTTALDLMDLQAFFGSLAPSRKALIVDACFDGDGRSVVDPASGPGPEDALAPPVGRIGEGEAHLFATSAGRPAREDDTLGHGVYTWFLLDAMTWSFGEADRDGDGVLTAWEAHDWARGRAIDRTGGAQVPEAAFRVVGQADVVLSGQQGARKRADRALVYLYPTEHHPLAGAALVVDGREKGLLPGTLPIAPGRHHVVVRDSEGGTRVDGTLRLAGGHAYSVDEVARLAQGPTSSLGLRAVALGSAPFRDAIGPGALGTELVLTDRRDGPVGHGLVGALTVGGAGAAEHPGLDQGRFVGWTTASAGWQGDRGIFRGRVGLGPSFVWIPPAASALGWWFFAAGPDATAGIVLGRGWTATATGRLHVAALDPDADRRLDVVPWTSVSLGLEVDR
;
A
#
# COMPACT_ATOMS: atom_id res chain seq x y z
N MET A 1 -48.65 43.52 -29.06
CA MET A 1 -47.52 44.39 -28.69
C MET A 1 -47.52 44.53 -27.17
N ILE A 2 -46.46 44.05 -26.50
CA ILE A 2 -46.00 44.41 -25.14
C ILE A 2 -46.87 43.83 -23.98
N ALA A 3 -46.49 42.71 -23.34
CA ALA A 3 -45.44 42.51 -22.31
C ALA A 3 -45.84 43.11 -20.94
N THR A 4 -46.23 42.30 -19.93
CA THR A 4 -45.44 41.54 -18.93
C THR A 4 -45.46 42.26 -17.58
N LEU A 5 -45.95 41.60 -16.52
CA LEU A 5 -45.29 41.67 -15.20
C LEU A 5 -45.66 40.42 -14.38
N LEU A 6 -44.68 39.53 -14.26
CA LEU A 6 -44.65 38.36 -13.39
C LEU A 6 -43.89 38.75 -12.11
N LEU A 7 -44.48 38.49 -10.94
CA LEU A 7 -43.74 38.29 -9.70
C LEU A 7 -44.17 36.97 -9.05
N ALA A 8 -43.23 36.04 -9.08
CA ALA A 8 -42.85 35.08 -8.04
C ALA A 8 -43.94 34.35 -7.23
N CYS A 9 -44.02 33.03 -7.46
CA CYS A 9 -43.86 31.99 -6.43
C CYS A 9 -43.47 30.68 -7.13
N ALA A 10 -42.17 30.47 -7.39
CA ALA A 10 -41.66 29.19 -7.86
C ALA A 10 -41.55 28.22 -6.67
N HIS A 11 -42.62 27.49 -6.38
CA HIS A 11 -42.55 26.25 -5.64
C HIS A 11 -41.81 25.24 -6.54
N ARG A 12 -40.56 24.88 -6.21
CA ARG A 12 -39.90 23.74 -6.86
C ARG A 12 -40.69 22.48 -6.51
N PRO A 13 -41.24 21.73 -7.47
CA PRO A 13 -41.73 20.40 -7.17
C PRO A 13 -40.52 19.52 -6.78
N PRO A 14 -40.69 18.55 -5.86
CA PRO A 14 -39.62 17.61 -5.53
C PRO A 14 -39.17 16.91 -6.81
N ALA A 15 -37.85 16.72 -6.94
CA ALA A 15 -37.22 16.09 -8.08
C ALA A 15 -37.97 14.82 -8.48
N GLN A 16 -38.45 14.81 -9.72
CA GLN A 16 -39.08 13.65 -10.33
C GLN A 16 -38.02 12.55 -10.41
N VAL A 17 -38.05 11.63 -9.44
CA VAL A 17 -37.24 10.43 -9.47
C VAL A 17 -37.70 9.63 -10.68
N ASP A 18 -36.85 9.53 -11.69
CA ASP A 18 -37.09 8.70 -12.87
C ASP A 18 -37.39 7.27 -12.41
N LYS A 19 -38.65 6.85 -12.57
CA LYS A 19 -39.10 5.47 -12.34
C LYS A 19 -38.73 4.56 -13.52
N GLY A 20 -37.59 4.82 -14.15
CA GLY A 20 -37.00 3.94 -15.14
C GLY A 20 -36.29 2.80 -14.43
N LEU A 21 -36.51 1.56 -14.89
CA LEU A 21 -35.67 0.42 -14.52
C LEU A 21 -34.24 0.71 -14.98
N GLN A 22 -33.40 1.21 -14.07
CA GLN A 22 -31.96 1.21 -14.26
C GLN A 22 -31.49 -0.25 -14.22
N PRO A 23 -30.65 -0.71 -15.15
CA PRO A 23 -30.02 -2.02 -15.03
C PRO A 23 -29.35 -2.09 -13.66
N ALA A 24 -29.78 -3.00 -12.81
CA ALA A 24 -29.10 -3.23 -11.54
C ALA A 24 -27.66 -3.60 -11.89
N ALA A 25 -26.72 -2.70 -11.60
CA ALA A 25 -25.31 -3.05 -11.65
C ALA A 25 -25.16 -4.29 -10.79
N THR A 26 -24.66 -5.39 -11.35
CA THR A 26 -24.42 -6.60 -10.59
C THR A 26 -23.58 -6.21 -9.35
N THR A 27 -23.78 -6.90 -8.22
CA THR A 27 -22.98 -6.66 -7.00
C THR A 27 -21.48 -6.67 -7.32
N LEU A 28 -21.06 -7.44 -8.32
CA LEU A 28 -19.71 -7.46 -8.88
C LEU A 28 -19.27 -6.13 -9.50
N ALA A 29 -20.08 -5.52 -10.38
CA ALA A 29 -19.77 -4.24 -11.02
C ALA A 29 -19.77 -3.07 -10.00
N ALA A 30 -20.66 -3.13 -9.01
CA ALA A 30 -20.66 -2.19 -7.89
C ALA A 30 -19.42 -2.38 -6.98
N LEU A 31 -19.04 -3.62 -6.69
CA LEU A 31 -17.80 -3.96 -5.97
C LEU A 31 -16.54 -3.56 -6.75
N GLN A 32 -16.56 -3.66 -8.08
CA GLN A 32 -15.46 -3.23 -8.95
C GLN A 32 -15.31 -1.71 -8.93
N ARG A 33 -16.41 -0.95 -9.09
CA ARG A 33 -16.37 0.52 -8.96
C ARG A 33 -15.93 0.99 -7.58
N ALA A 34 -16.38 0.32 -6.51
CA ALA A 34 -15.88 0.59 -5.15
C ALA A 34 -14.39 0.21 -4.96
N ARG A 35 -13.75 -0.36 -5.98
CA ARG A 35 -12.34 -0.76 -6.02
C ARG A 35 -11.52 -0.05 -7.08
N ASP A 36 -12.11 0.89 -7.82
CA ASP A 36 -11.36 1.74 -8.72
C ASP A 36 -10.38 2.62 -7.92
N PRO A 37 -9.17 2.87 -8.44
CA PRO A 37 -8.22 3.79 -7.82
C PRO A 37 -8.84 5.16 -7.60
N ARG A 38 -8.63 5.74 -6.42
CA ARG A 38 -9.09 7.07 -6.07
C ARG A 38 -7.91 8.02 -5.91
N ARG A 39 -8.18 9.31 -6.04
CA ARG A 39 -7.24 10.39 -5.81
C ARG A 39 -7.72 11.16 -4.58
N VAL A 40 -6.97 11.06 -3.50
CA VAL A 40 -7.34 11.54 -2.16
C VAL A 40 -6.37 12.64 -1.75
N ALA A 41 -6.88 13.71 -1.14
CA ALA A 41 -6.05 14.76 -0.59
C ALA A 41 -6.46 15.14 0.84
N VAL A 42 -5.46 15.46 1.66
CA VAL A 42 -5.62 16.14 2.95
C VAL A 42 -4.90 17.48 2.84
N VAL A 43 -5.63 18.57 2.99
CA VAL A 43 -5.13 19.93 2.78
C VAL A 43 -5.33 20.70 4.08
N ILE A 44 -4.24 21.18 4.68
CA ILE A 44 -4.22 21.80 6.00
C ILE A 44 -3.69 23.23 5.88
N GLY A 45 -4.44 24.20 6.42
CA GLY A 45 -4.05 25.61 6.49
C GLY A 45 -4.23 26.16 7.89
N VAL A 46 -3.18 26.74 8.47
CA VAL A 46 -3.19 27.26 9.85
C VAL A 46 -2.80 28.74 9.89
N ASP A 47 -3.79 29.62 9.94
CA ASP A 47 -3.56 31.07 10.06
C ASP A 47 -3.45 31.54 11.50
N GLY A 48 -4.25 30.97 12.39
CA GLY A 48 -4.41 31.45 13.77
C GLY A 48 -4.01 30.40 14.78
N TYR A 49 -3.31 30.84 15.82
CA TYR A 49 -2.78 30.00 16.89
C TYR A 49 -3.42 30.35 18.23
N GLY A 50 -3.70 29.32 19.04
CA GLY A 50 -4.25 29.49 20.39
C GLY A 50 -3.21 30.02 21.38
N ASP A 51 -1.94 29.67 21.19
CA ASP A 51 -0.82 30.20 21.97
C ASP A 51 -0.38 31.56 21.38
N PRO A 52 -0.45 32.66 22.14
CA PRO A 52 -0.11 34.00 21.65
C PRO A 52 1.37 34.19 21.32
N THR A 53 2.23 33.23 21.70
CA THR A 53 3.65 33.21 21.31
C THR A 53 3.82 33.00 19.81
N PHE A 54 2.81 32.39 19.16
CA PHE A 54 2.80 32.17 17.72
C PHE A 54 1.95 33.26 17.06
N PRO A 55 2.55 34.19 16.28
CA PRO A 55 1.79 35.21 15.59
C PRO A 55 0.85 34.59 14.55
N ALA A 56 -0.22 35.30 14.21
CA ALA A 56 -1.10 34.87 13.14
C ALA A 56 -0.42 35.06 11.77
N LEU A 57 -0.61 34.09 10.88
CA LEU A 57 -0.32 34.18 9.45
C LEU A 57 -1.52 34.79 8.73
N ARG A 58 -1.28 35.34 7.55
CA ARG A 58 -2.33 36.01 6.76
C ARG A 58 -2.92 35.13 5.67
N HIS A 59 -2.15 34.19 5.12
CA HIS A 59 -2.48 33.52 3.86
C HIS A 59 -2.34 31.99 3.92
N ALA A 60 -2.09 31.38 5.07
CA ALA A 60 -1.98 29.92 5.17
C ALA A 60 -3.33 29.20 4.96
N GLY A 61 -4.44 29.82 5.38
CA GLY A 61 -5.79 29.38 5.05
C GLY A 61 -6.15 29.65 3.60
N ASP A 62 -5.81 30.82 3.06
CA ASP A 62 -6.02 31.17 1.65
C ASP A 62 -5.30 30.18 0.72
N ASP A 63 -4.05 29.83 1.07
CA ASP A 63 -3.24 28.80 0.43
C ASP A 63 -3.95 27.43 0.42
N ALA A 64 -4.46 27.00 1.57
CA ALA A 64 -5.15 25.72 1.70
C ALA A 64 -6.49 25.69 0.94
N ASP A 65 -7.25 26.78 0.98
CA ASP A 65 -8.52 26.91 0.25
C ASP A 65 -8.29 26.84 -1.26
N ALA A 66 -7.32 27.58 -1.79
CA ALA A 66 -6.97 27.58 -3.20
C ALA A 66 -6.43 26.22 -3.67
N MET A 67 -5.55 25.59 -2.88
CA MET A 67 -5.03 24.26 -3.18
C MET A 67 -6.14 23.20 -3.17
N ALA A 68 -7.03 23.23 -2.17
CA ALA A 68 -8.17 22.32 -2.12
C ALA A 68 -9.12 22.52 -3.30
N ALA A 69 -9.37 23.77 -3.72
CA ALA A 69 -10.17 24.07 -4.89
C ALA A 69 -9.54 23.54 -6.19
N ALA A 70 -8.24 23.76 -6.38
CA ALA A 70 -7.49 23.25 -7.53
C ALA A 70 -7.52 21.71 -7.59
N LEU A 71 -7.28 21.04 -6.45
CA LEU A 71 -7.29 19.58 -6.37
C LEU A 71 -8.69 19.00 -6.64
N ARG A 72 -9.77 19.62 -6.12
CA ARG A 72 -11.16 19.17 -6.36
C ARG A 72 -11.64 19.35 -7.80
N SER A 73 -11.18 20.40 -8.48
CA SER A 73 -11.66 20.73 -9.83
C SER A 73 -11.37 19.61 -10.82
N ASP A 74 -12.40 19.06 -11.47
CA ASP A 74 -12.24 18.02 -12.50
C ASP A 74 -11.33 18.44 -13.67
N GLU A 75 -11.31 19.73 -13.98
CA GLU A 75 -10.51 20.31 -15.06
C GLU A 75 -9.02 20.42 -14.67
N VAL A 76 -8.74 20.61 -13.39
CA VAL A 76 -7.39 20.82 -12.86
C VAL A 76 -6.90 19.55 -12.18
N GLY A 77 -7.29 19.35 -10.93
CA GLY A 77 -6.78 18.34 -10.05
C GLY A 77 -7.53 17.03 -10.15
N GLY A 78 -8.85 17.02 -10.25
CA GLY A 78 -9.69 15.82 -10.36
C GLY A 78 -9.47 14.80 -9.24
N PHE A 79 -9.38 15.26 -8.00
CA PHE A 79 -9.32 14.43 -6.80
C PHE A 79 -10.74 14.07 -6.35
N ASP A 80 -10.96 12.77 -6.10
CA ASP A 80 -12.25 12.22 -5.69
C ASP A 80 -12.64 12.64 -4.27
N GLU A 81 -11.65 12.77 -3.39
CA GLU A 81 -11.84 13.17 -1.98
C GLU A 81 -10.79 14.20 -1.59
N VAL A 82 -11.22 15.36 -1.11
CA VAL A 82 -10.33 16.41 -0.61
C VAL A 82 -10.82 16.88 0.75
N ARG A 83 -10.14 16.43 1.81
CA ARG A 83 -10.40 16.84 3.19
C ARG A 83 -9.60 18.11 3.50
N LEU A 84 -10.30 19.23 3.63
CA LEU A 84 -9.74 20.53 3.96
C LEU A 84 -9.86 20.77 5.47
N LEU A 85 -8.76 21.14 6.11
CA LEU A 85 -8.68 21.46 7.53
C LEU A 85 -8.15 22.89 7.70
N THR A 86 -9.03 23.81 8.06
CA THR A 86 -8.71 25.22 8.36
C THR A 86 -9.38 25.62 9.67
N GLY A 87 -8.95 26.75 10.24
CA GLY A 87 -9.57 27.30 11.45
C GLY A 87 -9.66 26.28 12.58
N ALA A 88 -10.86 26.03 13.10
CA ALA A 88 -11.07 25.11 14.22
C ALA A 88 -10.70 23.65 13.92
N ASP A 89 -10.79 23.22 12.66
CA ASP A 89 -10.53 21.84 12.26
C ASP A 89 -9.03 21.56 12.08
N ALA A 90 -8.21 22.61 12.02
CA ALA A 90 -6.75 22.53 11.89
C ALA A 90 -6.00 22.34 13.22
N GLY A 91 -6.68 21.82 14.25
CA GLY A 91 -6.04 21.35 15.48
C GLY A 91 -5.33 20.02 15.29
N ARG A 92 -4.40 19.69 16.19
CA ARG A 92 -3.56 18.49 16.10
C ARG A 92 -4.39 17.21 15.96
N ASP A 93 -5.43 17.08 16.77
CA ASP A 93 -6.28 15.89 16.74
C ASP A 93 -7.05 15.77 15.42
N GLY A 94 -7.53 16.89 14.86
CA GLY A 94 -8.20 16.92 13.56
C GLY A 94 -7.27 16.49 12.42
N VAL A 95 -6.01 16.98 12.43
CA VAL A 95 -4.98 16.58 11.46
C VAL A 95 -4.66 15.09 11.61
N LEU A 96 -4.43 14.60 12.83
CA LEU A 96 -4.13 13.19 13.06
C LEU A 96 -5.30 12.27 12.70
N GLU A 97 -6.54 12.70 12.94
CA GLU A 97 -7.73 11.96 12.54
C GLU A 97 -7.83 11.86 11.01
N ALA A 98 -7.59 12.95 10.28
CA ALA A 98 -7.57 12.94 8.82
C ALA A 98 -6.50 11.99 8.27
N LEU A 99 -5.29 12.05 8.81
CA LEU A 99 -4.18 11.17 8.42
C LEU A 99 -4.43 9.69 8.77
N ARG A 100 -5.07 9.40 9.91
CA ARG A 100 -5.51 8.04 10.28
C ARG A 100 -6.62 7.54 9.36
N SER A 101 -7.58 8.40 9.00
CA SER A 101 -8.63 8.07 8.03
C SER A 101 -8.02 7.69 6.68
N VAL A 102 -7.00 8.43 6.21
CA VAL A 102 -6.25 8.06 5.00
C VAL A 102 -5.65 6.68 5.14
N ARG A 103 -4.92 6.39 6.23
CA ARG A 103 -4.32 5.06 6.47
C ARG A 103 -5.37 3.94 6.43
N ASP A 104 -6.54 4.17 6.99
CA ASP A 104 -7.54 3.13 7.21
C ASP A 104 -8.44 2.92 5.97
N THR A 105 -8.54 3.92 5.08
CA THR A 105 -9.45 3.90 3.93
C THR A 105 -8.76 3.80 2.57
N THR A 106 -7.49 4.19 2.45
CA THR A 106 -6.77 4.18 1.17
C THR A 106 -6.11 2.85 0.84
N ARG A 107 -5.87 2.63 -0.44
CA ARG A 107 -5.28 1.41 -1.01
C ARG A 107 -3.99 1.71 -1.76
N PRO A 108 -3.17 0.69 -2.06
CA PRO A 108 -1.91 0.90 -2.76
C PRO A 108 -2.01 1.60 -4.12
N ASP A 109 -3.12 1.44 -4.83
CA ASP A 109 -3.36 2.05 -6.13
C ASP A 109 -3.99 3.45 -6.07
N ASP A 110 -4.43 3.89 -4.89
CA ASP A 110 -4.88 5.27 -4.70
C ASP A 110 -3.70 6.25 -4.88
N VAL A 111 -3.99 7.49 -5.24
CA VAL A 111 -3.04 8.61 -5.21
C VAL A 111 -3.33 9.46 -3.99
N LEU A 112 -2.29 9.86 -3.26
CA LEU A 112 -2.43 10.70 -2.07
C LEU A 112 -1.66 12.01 -2.19
N VAL A 113 -2.30 13.13 -1.85
CA VAL A 113 -1.60 14.40 -1.59
C VAL A 113 -1.87 14.83 -0.16
N VAL A 114 -0.82 15.10 0.61
CA VAL A 114 -0.92 15.79 1.89
C VAL A 114 -0.26 17.14 1.74
N TYR A 115 -1.02 18.20 1.94
CA TYR A 115 -0.57 19.57 1.85
C TYR A 115 -0.71 20.27 3.20
N PHE A 116 0.33 20.95 3.66
CA PHE A 116 0.33 21.75 4.88
C PHE A 116 0.86 23.15 4.61
N SER A 117 0.11 24.17 5.00
CA SER A 117 0.54 25.57 5.05
C SER A 117 0.38 26.12 6.46
N GLY A 118 1.44 26.71 7.01
CA GLY A 118 1.42 27.27 8.36
C GLY A 118 2.81 27.47 8.96
N HIS A 119 2.86 27.65 10.27
CA HIS A 119 4.12 27.77 10.99
C HIS A 119 4.86 26.45 11.16
N GLY A 120 6.19 26.56 11.03
CA GLY A 120 7.14 25.58 11.54
C GLY A 120 7.99 26.17 12.67
N THR A 121 8.55 25.30 13.49
CA THR A 121 9.54 25.66 14.51
C THR A 121 10.57 24.56 14.67
N ARG A 122 11.69 24.88 15.30
CA ARG A 122 12.68 23.91 15.72
C ARG A 122 12.98 24.08 17.20
N VAL A 123 13.16 22.97 17.90
CA VAL A 123 13.60 22.96 19.31
C VAL A 123 14.66 21.91 19.51
N ARG A 124 15.54 22.18 20.47
CA ARG A 124 16.56 21.22 20.90
C ARG A 124 16.10 20.56 22.20
N ASP A 125 16.06 19.24 22.23
CA ASP A 125 15.70 18.48 23.45
C ASP A 125 16.82 18.53 24.50
N ALA A 126 16.58 17.91 25.67
CA ALA A 126 17.55 17.88 26.77
C ALA A 126 18.81 17.08 26.41
N GLU A 127 18.69 16.13 25.50
CA GLU A 127 19.75 15.29 24.96
C GLU A 127 20.58 16.00 23.88
N GLY A 128 20.13 17.17 23.43
CA GLY A 128 20.81 17.99 22.44
C GLY A 128 20.43 17.68 20.99
N THR A 129 19.39 16.88 20.76
CA THR A 129 18.83 16.54 19.45
C THR A 129 17.90 17.64 18.96
N TRP A 130 18.00 17.96 17.67
CA TRP A 130 17.08 18.91 17.04
C TRP A 130 15.81 18.24 16.55
N HIS A 131 14.68 18.84 16.88
CA HIS A 131 13.36 18.49 16.37
C HIS A 131 12.81 19.63 15.55
N ARG A 132 12.14 19.30 14.45
CA ARG A 132 11.41 20.26 13.60
C ARG A 132 9.93 19.93 13.70
N TYR A 133 9.13 20.92 14.08
CA TYR A 133 7.70 20.76 14.31
C TYR A 133 6.90 21.62 13.34
N LEU A 134 5.84 21.05 12.76
CA LEU A 134 4.74 21.79 12.15
C LEU A 134 3.72 22.12 13.25
N LEU A 135 3.16 23.32 13.21
CA LEU A 135 2.27 23.83 14.26
C LEU A 135 0.80 23.78 13.83
N PRO A 136 -0.01 22.87 14.41
CA PRO A 136 -1.46 22.97 14.38
C PRO A 136 -1.96 24.18 15.18
N ARG A 137 -3.24 24.52 15.02
CA ARG A 137 -3.87 25.68 15.69
C ARG A 137 -3.71 25.67 17.22
N ASP A 138 -3.79 24.50 17.83
CA ASP A 138 -3.74 24.27 19.28
C ASP A 138 -2.32 23.92 19.78
N ALA A 139 -1.29 24.11 18.94
CA ALA A 139 0.10 23.99 19.37
C ALA A 139 0.40 24.94 20.53
N ARG A 140 1.20 24.48 21.49
CA ARG A 140 1.67 25.26 22.64
C ARG A 140 3.18 25.25 22.69
N SER A 141 3.79 26.42 22.74
CA SER A 141 5.24 26.63 22.85
C SER A 141 5.86 25.82 24.01
N GLY A 142 5.21 25.81 25.17
CA GLY A 142 5.67 25.04 26.34
C GLY A 142 5.43 23.53 26.28
N SER A 143 4.83 22.99 25.21
CA SER A 143 4.52 21.55 25.10
C SER A 143 4.47 21.05 23.65
N LEU A 144 5.41 21.50 22.82
CA LEU A 144 5.49 21.11 21.41
C LEU A 144 5.49 19.58 21.17
N PRO A 145 6.21 18.74 21.95
CA PRO A 145 6.21 17.29 21.72
C PRO A 145 4.84 16.63 21.78
N THR A 146 3.87 17.24 22.50
CA THR A 146 2.51 16.68 22.65
C THR A 146 1.46 17.45 21.84
N THR A 147 1.73 18.69 21.45
CA THR A 147 0.75 19.59 20.82
C THR A 147 1.09 20.02 19.39
N ALA A 148 2.30 19.73 18.92
CA ALA A 148 2.70 19.92 17.53
C ALA A 148 2.84 18.58 16.78
N LEU A 149 3.23 18.66 15.51
CA LEU A 149 3.51 17.51 14.65
C LEU A 149 5.03 17.48 14.38
N ASP A 150 5.74 16.49 14.91
CA ASP A 150 7.16 16.30 14.58
C ASP A 150 7.27 15.93 13.09
N LEU A 151 8.11 16.64 12.35
CA LEU A 151 8.26 16.47 10.91
C LEU A 151 8.83 15.08 10.56
N MET A 152 9.77 14.57 11.34
CA MET A 152 10.35 13.25 11.12
C MET A 152 9.31 12.16 11.34
N ASP A 153 8.51 12.28 12.41
CA ASP A 153 7.40 11.34 12.68
C ASP A 153 6.33 11.41 11.58
N LEU A 154 6.00 12.62 11.12
CA LEU A 154 5.05 12.81 10.02
C LEU A 154 5.56 12.17 8.73
N GLN A 155 6.83 12.38 8.37
CA GLN A 155 7.45 11.78 7.19
C GLN A 155 7.48 10.25 7.27
N ALA A 156 7.84 9.69 8.44
CA ALA A 156 7.84 8.25 8.67
C ALA A 156 6.41 7.66 8.58
N PHE A 157 5.44 8.33 9.20
CA PHE A 157 4.03 7.94 9.11
C PHE A 157 3.53 7.99 7.66
N PHE A 158 3.81 9.09 6.95
CA PHE A 158 3.46 9.28 5.54
C PHE A 158 4.07 8.18 4.65
N GLY A 159 5.36 7.87 4.83
CA GLY A 159 6.05 6.78 4.14
C GLY A 159 5.40 5.42 4.38
N SER A 160 4.78 5.19 5.54
CA SER A 160 4.06 3.94 5.87
C SER A 160 2.67 3.80 5.24
N LEU A 161 2.08 4.90 4.73
CA LEU A 161 0.74 4.89 4.14
C LEU A 161 0.68 4.00 2.89
N ALA A 162 -0.47 3.35 2.70
CA ALA A 162 -0.68 2.34 1.65
C ALA A 162 -0.44 2.84 0.22
N PRO A 163 -0.91 4.05 -0.20
CA PRO A 163 -0.70 4.58 -1.56
C PRO A 163 0.76 4.53 -1.99
N SER A 164 1.04 3.93 -3.15
CA SER A 164 2.40 3.95 -3.72
C SER A 164 2.73 5.30 -4.34
N ARG A 165 1.74 5.99 -4.90
CA ARG A 165 1.89 7.33 -5.46
C ARG A 165 1.39 8.37 -4.47
N LYS A 166 2.31 9.10 -3.85
CA LYS A 166 1.96 10.06 -2.80
C LYS A 166 2.92 11.23 -2.70
N ALA A 167 2.38 12.44 -2.52
CA ALA A 167 3.16 13.66 -2.32
C ALA A 167 2.85 14.30 -0.96
N LEU A 168 3.89 14.59 -0.17
CA LEU A 168 3.84 15.45 1.00
C LEU A 168 4.38 16.83 0.60
N ILE A 169 3.55 17.87 0.71
CA ILE A 169 3.89 19.24 0.34
C ILE A 169 3.77 20.11 1.59
N VAL A 170 4.86 20.76 1.98
CA VAL A 170 4.96 21.53 3.22
C VAL A 170 5.40 22.96 2.91
N ASP A 171 4.48 23.91 3.08
CA ASP A 171 4.73 25.35 3.02
C ASP A 171 4.84 25.93 4.43
N ALA A 172 5.97 25.64 5.08
CA ALA A 172 6.33 26.09 6.41
C ALA A 172 7.85 26.36 6.51
N CYS A 173 8.28 27.13 7.51
CA CYS A 173 9.68 27.43 7.76
C CYS A 173 10.13 27.02 9.17
N PHE A 174 11.37 26.55 9.32
CA PHE A 174 11.89 25.99 10.58
C PHE A 174 13.04 26.78 11.21
N ASP A 175 13.64 27.73 10.48
CA ASP A 175 14.98 28.23 10.80
C ASP A 175 15.09 29.75 11.07
N GLY A 176 13.98 30.44 11.35
CA GLY A 176 14.00 31.73 12.07
C GLY A 176 13.76 33.04 11.30
N ASP A 177 13.02 33.03 10.18
CA ASP A 177 12.43 34.23 9.55
C ASP A 177 11.22 33.80 8.67
N GLY A 178 10.26 34.69 8.42
CA GLY A 178 9.03 34.39 7.66
C GLY A 178 8.02 33.55 8.44
N ARG A 179 7.60 32.39 7.89
CA ARG A 179 6.65 31.44 8.51
C ARG A 179 7.25 30.62 9.67
N SER A 180 8.33 31.08 10.32
CA SER A 180 9.00 30.34 11.39
C SER A 180 8.88 31.04 12.73
N VAL A 181 8.65 30.27 13.80
CA VAL A 181 8.69 30.79 15.17
C VAL A 181 9.75 30.05 15.97
N VAL A 182 10.98 30.55 15.98
CA VAL A 182 12.12 29.94 16.70
C VAL A 182 12.46 30.81 17.91
N ASP A 183 12.73 30.19 19.06
CA ASP A 183 13.26 30.92 20.22
C ASP A 183 14.66 31.46 19.89
N PRO A 184 14.91 32.80 19.95
CA PRO A 184 16.21 33.40 19.69
C PRO A 184 17.37 32.83 20.53
N ALA A 185 17.07 32.28 21.72
CA ALA A 185 18.07 31.64 22.58
C ALA A 185 18.55 30.27 22.07
N SER A 186 17.88 29.69 21.07
CA SER A 186 18.16 28.35 20.54
C SER A 186 19.47 28.27 19.75
N GLY A 187 20.04 29.40 19.32
CA GLY A 187 21.23 29.42 18.46
C GLY A 187 20.96 28.95 17.02
N PRO A 188 22.02 28.72 16.22
CA PRO A 188 21.88 28.20 14.86
C PRO A 188 21.33 26.77 14.91
N GLY A 189 20.34 26.49 14.06
CA GLY A 189 19.72 25.17 13.98
C GLY A 189 20.45 24.22 13.05
N PRO A 190 19.86 23.04 12.82
CA PRO A 190 20.47 21.99 12.02
C PRO A 190 20.54 22.41 10.54
N GLU A 191 21.68 22.15 9.91
CA GLU A 191 21.92 22.37 8.48
C GLU A 191 21.42 21.19 7.61
N ASP A 192 20.98 20.11 8.25
CA ASP A 192 20.50 18.89 7.59
C ASP A 192 19.25 19.20 6.77
N ALA A 193 19.12 18.58 5.58
CA ALA A 193 17.96 18.76 4.70
C ALA A 193 16.63 18.46 5.43
N LEU A 194 15.55 19.15 5.04
CA LEU A 194 14.18 18.83 5.46
C LEU A 194 13.65 17.61 4.71
N ALA A 195 14.03 17.49 3.43
CA ALA A 195 13.69 16.35 2.60
C ALA A 195 14.40 15.08 3.07
N PRO A 196 13.70 13.93 3.13
CA PRO A 196 14.33 12.68 3.55
C PRO A 196 15.32 12.20 2.49
N PRO A 197 16.37 11.44 2.87
CA PRO A 197 17.25 10.79 1.90
C PRO A 197 16.45 9.90 0.94
N VAL A 198 16.77 9.94 -0.36
CA VAL A 198 16.04 9.19 -1.41
C VAL A 198 15.92 7.68 -1.10
N GLY A 199 16.93 7.08 -0.46
CA GLY A 199 16.90 5.67 -0.06
C GLY A 199 15.86 5.32 1.03
N ARG A 200 15.26 6.32 1.68
CA ARG A 200 14.18 6.17 2.67
C ARG A 200 12.79 6.49 2.10
N ILE A 201 12.70 6.83 0.81
CA ILE A 201 11.47 7.20 0.11
C ILE A 201 10.98 6.02 -0.75
N GLY A 202 9.67 5.77 -0.75
CA GLY A 202 9.05 4.74 -1.60
C GLY A 202 9.08 5.10 -3.10
N GLU A 203 8.90 4.11 -3.97
CA GLU A 203 8.74 4.39 -5.41
C GLU A 203 7.41 5.12 -5.66
N GLY A 204 7.45 6.26 -6.35
CA GLY A 204 6.30 7.14 -6.56
C GLY A 204 5.99 8.07 -5.38
N GLU A 205 6.91 8.19 -4.43
CA GLU A 205 6.78 9.09 -3.28
C GLU A 205 7.61 10.38 -3.49
N ALA A 206 7.00 11.51 -3.11
CA ALA A 206 7.56 12.84 -3.24
C ALA A 206 7.39 13.65 -1.94
N HIS A 207 8.44 14.39 -1.56
CA HIS A 207 8.46 15.30 -0.43
C HIS A 207 8.92 16.67 -0.90
N LEU A 208 8.05 17.68 -0.82
CA LEU A 208 8.28 19.02 -1.34
C LEU A 208 8.20 20.02 -0.19
N PHE A 209 9.21 20.89 -0.06
CA PHE A 209 9.29 21.92 0.97
C PHE A 209 9.43 23.29 0.33
N ALA A 210 8.70 24.27 0.85
CA ALA A 210 8.74 25.65 0.39
C ALA A 210 10.09 26.34 0.61
N THR A 211 10.95 25.79 1.47
CA THR A 211 12.28 26.32 1.76
C THR A 211 13.24 25.18 2.09
N SER A 212 14.54 25.45 2.04
CA SER A 212 15.61 24.57 2.48
C SER A 212 16.01 24.86 3.93
N ALA A 213 16.74 23.94 4.55
CA ALA A 213 17.32 24.16 5.87
C ALA A 213 18.09 25.50 5.93
N GLY A 214 17.86 26.26 6.99
CA GLY A 214 18.47 27.56 7.23
C GLY A 214 17.86 28.75 6.48
N ARG A 215 16.79 28.56 5.68
CA ARG A 215 16.20 29.62 4.85
C ARG A 215 14.71 29.87 5.16
N PRO A 216 14.21 31.11 4.98
CA PRO A 216 12.81 31.46 5.21
C PRO A 216 11.85 30.94 4.14
N ALA A 217 10.62 30.61 4.56
CA ALA A 217 9.44 30.57 3.68
C ALA A 217 8.56 31.79 3.98
N ARG A 218 8.09 32.51 2.95
CA ARG A 218 7.45 33.83 3.09
C ARG A 218 6.02 33.86 2.58
N GLU A 219 5.20 34.68 3.24
CA GLU A 219 3.93 35.17 2.71
C GLU A 219 4.16 36.42 1.88
N ASP A 220 3.34 36.61 0.85
CA ASP A 220 3.38 37.79 0.00
C ASP A 220 1.97 38.35 -0.21
N ASP A 221 1.69 39.47 0.47
CA ASP A 221 0.38 40.14 0.42
C ASP A 221 0.00 40.61 -0.99
N THR A 222 0.98 40.80 -1.89
CA THR A 222 0.69 41.17 -3.29
C THR A 222 0.21 39.98 -4.12
N LEU A 223 0.62 38.78 -3.72
CA LEU A 223 0.14 37.53 -4.30
C LEU A 223 -1.12 37.04 -3.57
N GLY A 224 -1.32 37.43 -2.31
CA GLY A 224 -2.40 36.93 -1.45
C GLY A 224 -2.16 35.50 -0.96
N HIS A 225 -0.91 35.04 -1.01
CA HIS A 225 -0.53 33.64 -0.83
C HIS A 225 0.90 33.50 -0.26
N GLY A 226 1.24 32.30 0.21
CA GLY A 226 2.63 31.88 0.37
C GLY A 226 3.33 31.87 -0.99
N VAL A 227 4.58 32.35 -1.07
CA VAL A 227 5.28 32.50 -2.36
C VAL A 227 5.39 31.16 -3.09
N TYR A 228 5.68 30.08 -2.36
CA TYR A 228 5.81 28.75 -2.96
C TYR A 228 4.45 28.20 -3.41
N THR A 229 3.43 28.31 -2.55
CA THR A 229 2.07 27.86 -2.88
C THR A 229 1.49 28.60 -4.07
N TRP A 230 1.69 29.92 -4.18
CA TRP A 230 1.30 30.69 -5.35
C TRP A 230 1.85 30.08 -6.65
N PHE A 231 3.14 29.75 -6.69
CA PHE A 231 3.74 29.20 -7.91
C PHE A 231 3.41 27.73 -8.15
N LEU A 232 3.04 26.96 -7.12
CA LEU A 232 2.43 25.64 -7.32
C LEU A 232 1.05 25.76 -7.98
N LEU A 233 0.20 26.67 -7.48
CA LEU A 233 -1.12 26.93 -8.05
C LEU A 233 -1.01 27.45 -9.50
N ASP A 234 -0.07 28.36 -9.75
CA ASP A 234 0.29 28.87 -11.08
C ASP A 234 0.62 27.74 -12.05
N ALA A 235 1.52 26.83 -11.65
CA ALA A 235 1.86 25.65 -12.43
C ALA A 235 0.63 24.77 -12.70
N MET A 236 -0.20 24.53 -11.69
CA MET A 236 -1.35 23.64 -11.79
C MET A 236 -2.48 24.20 -12.65
N THR A 237 -2.52 25.52 -12.87
CA THR A 237 -3.71 26.18 -13.43
C THR A 237 -3.36 27.10 -14.59
N TRP A 238 -3.14 28.39 -14.33
CA TRP A 238 -3.10 29.41 -15.36
C TRP A 238 -1.79 29.47 -16.16
N SER A 239 -0.72 28.79 -15.68
CA SER A 239 0.53 28.59 -16.43
C SER A 239 0.80 27.11 -16.76
N PHE A 240 -0.22 26.25 -16.71
CA PHE A 240 -0.10 24.81 -16.93
C PHE A 240 0.66 24.44 -18.20
N GLY A 241 0.35 25.07 -19.33
CA GLY A 241 0.98 24.70 -20.61
C GLY A 241 2.47 25.03 -20.71
N GLU A 242 2.98 25.92 -19.85
CA GLU A 242 4.41 26.21 -19.74
C GLU A 242 5.08 25.35 -18.65
N ALA A 243 4.31 24.93 -17.65
CA ALA A 243 4.78 24.12 -16.53
C ALA A 243 4.84 22.61 -16.85
N ASP A 244 3.95 22.11 -17.71
CA ASP A 244 4.01 20.78 -18.35
C ASP A 244 5.20 20.76 -19.31
N ARG A 245 6.32 20.21 -18.84
CA ARG A 245 7.63 20.39 -19.48
C ARG A 245 7.85 19.41 -20.61
N ASP A 246 7.24 18.23 -20.53
CA ASP A 246 7.33 17.20 -21.57
C ASP A 246 6.13 17.18 -22.53
N GLY A 247 5.08 17.94 -22.23
CA GLY A 247 3.92 18.15 -23.08
C GLY A 247 2.99 16.94 -23.14
N ASP A 248 3.01 16.07 -22.14
CA ASP A 248 2.18 14.85 -22.11
C ASP A 248 0.71 15.13 -21.68
N GLY A 249 0.43 16.36 -21.26
CA GLY A 249 -0.87 16.87 -20.85
C GLY A 249 -1.18 16.67 -19.37
N VAL A 250 -0.20 16.27 -18.56
CA VAL A 250 -0.27 16.28 -17.10
C VAL A 250 0.83 17.16 -16.49
N LEU A 251 0.63 17.57 -15.23
CA LEU A 251 1.66 18.20 -14.43
C LEU A 251 1.94 17.30 -13.22
N THR A 252 3.16 16.78 -13.14
CA THR A 252 3.58 15.95 -12.02
C THR A 252 4.07 16.78 -10.83
N ALA A 253 4.27 16.15 -9.68
CA ALA A 253 4.84 16.79 -8.50
C ALA A 253 6.28 17.27 -8.75
N TRP A 254 7.04 16.55 -9.58
CA TRP A 254 8.37 16.97 -10.00
C TRP A 254 8.32 18.26 -10.84
N GLU A 255 7.46 18.30 -11.86
CA GLU A 255 7.33 19.49 -12.74
C GLU A 255 6.79 20.70 -11.98
N ALA A 256 5.77 20.50 -11.15
CA ALA A 256 5.21 21.54 -10.30
C ALA A 256 6.27 22.13 -9.37
N HIS A 257 7.12 21.28 -8.76
CA HIS A 257 8.22 21.75 -7.93
C HIS A 257 9.29 22.49 -8.74
N ASP A 258 9.71 21.96 -9.90
CA ASP A 258 10.72 22.60 -10.74
C ASP A 258 10.26 24.00 -11.18
N TRP A 259 8.99 24.12 -11.57
CA TRP A 259 8.34 25.39 -11.90
C TRP A 259 8.31 26.36 -10.70
N ALA A 260 7.80 25.90 -9.56
CA ALA A 260 7.60 26.72 -8.38
C ALA A 260 8.93 27.18 -7.76
N ARG A 261 9.95 26.31 -7.78
CA ARG A 261 11.28 26.59 -7.24
C ARG A 261 11.95 27.76 -7.92
N GLY A 262 12.03 27.75 -9.25
CA GLY A 262 12.68 28.83 -10.01
C GLY A 262 12.02 30.19 -9.75
N ARG A 263 10.69 30.23 -9.82
CA ARG A 263 9.91 31.45 -9.62
C ARG A 263 9.94 31.96 -8.18
N ALA A 264 9.93 31.06 -7.19
CA ALA A 264 10.08 31.46 -5.79
C ALA A 264 11.45 32.09 -5.52
N ILE A 265 12.52 31.52 -6.10
CA ILE A 265 13.87 32.08 -6.03
C ILE A 265 13.88 33.48 -6.66
N ASP A 266 13.35 33.62 -7.87
CA ASP A 266 13.34 34.90 -8.58
C ASP A 266 12.50 35.96 -7.83
N ARG A 267 11.31 35.59 -7.37
CA ARG A 267 10.38 36.50 -6.65
C ARG A 267 10.94 37.00 -5.34
N THR A 268 11.74 36.19 -4.65
CA THR A 268 12.33 36.51 -3.35
C THR A 268 13.78 36.97 -3.42
N GLY A 269 14.36 37.11 -4.62
CA GLY A 269 15.78 37.44 -4.79
C GLY A 269 16.72 36.41 -4.18
N GLY A 270 16.31 35.13 -4.15
CA GLY A 270 17.06 34.01 -3.59
C GLY A 270 16.97 33.84 -2.08
N ALA A 271 16.12 34.62 -1.39
CA ALA A 271 15.91 34.47 0.05
C ALA A 271 15.22 33.15 0.40
N GLN A 272 14.17 32.79 -0.35
CA GLN A 272 13.48 31.51 -0.24
C GLN A 272 13.98 30.56 -1.32
N VAL A 273 14.39 29.36 -0.93
CA VAL A 273 14.87 28.31 -1.85
C VAL A 273 14.14 27.02 -1.56
N PRO A 274 13.11 26.67 -2.34
CA PRO A 274 12.41 25.40 -2.18
C PRO A 274 13.34 24.20 -2.40
N GLU A 275 13.09 23.14 -1.64
CA GLU A 275 13.78 21.85 -1.80
C GLU A 275 12.78 20.70 -1.92
N ALA A 276 13.21 19.60 -2.53
CA ALA A 276 12.38 18.42 -2.64
C ALA A 276 13.21 17.14 -2.78
N ALA A 277 12.60 16.01 -2.43
CA ALA A 277 13.10 14.68 -2.72
C ALA A 277 12.01 13.86 -3.41
N PHE A 278 12.40 13.16 -4.46
CA PHE A 278 11.52 12.31 -5.28
C PHE A 278 12.17 10.95 -5.49
N ARG A 279 11.35 9.91 -5.59
CA ARG A 279 11.81 8.62 -6.13
C ARG A 279 10.86 8.15 -7.23
N VAL A 280 11.08 8.66 -8.44
CA VAL A 280 10.31 8.30 -9.63
C VAL A 280 10.94 7.06 -10.28
N VAL A 281 10.15 5.99 -10.43
CA VAL A 281 10.53 4.78 -11.16
C VAL A 281 9.49 4.54 -12.25
N GLY A 282 9.93 4.46 -13.50
CA GLY A 282 9.00 4.39 -14.65
C GLY A 282 8.13 5.65 -14.75
N GLN A 283 6.81 5.48 -14.78
CA GLN A 283 5.82 6.58 -14.81
C GLN A 283 5.14 6.79 -13.44
N ALA A 284 5.78 6.36 -12.35
CA ALA A 284 5.18 6.39 -11.02
C ALA A 284 5.14 7.78 -10.36
N ASP A 285 5.42 8.86 -11.09
CA ASP A 285 5.33 10.22 -10.51
C ASP A 285 3.89 10.58 -10.12
N VAL A 286 3.75 11.49 -9.16
CA VAL A 286 2.46 11.92 -8.62
C VAL A 286 1.90 13.02 -9.52
N VAL A 287 0.88 12.68 -10.31
CA VAL A 287 0.16 13.67 -11.12
C VAL A 287 -0.69 14.56 -10.21
N LEU A 288 -0.40 15.87 -10.19
CA LEU A 288 -1.13 16.86 -9.42
C LEU A 288 -2.28 17.49 -10.21
N SER A 289 -2.05 17.80 -11.48
CA SER A 289 -3.05 18.41 -12.37
C SER A 289 -2.90 17.95 -13.82
N GLY A 290 -3.82 18.35 -14.70
CA GLY A 290 -3.74 18.08 -16.14
C GLY A 290 -5.06 17.66 -16.75
N GLN A 291 -5.11 17.42 -18.06
CA GLN A 291 -6.38 17.06 -18.72
C GLN A 291 -6.89 15.69 -18.24
N GLN A 292 -8.20 15.54 -18.00
CA GLN A 292 -8.76 14.27 -17.47
C GLN A 292 -8.33 13.03 -18.27
N GLY A 293 -8.30 13.14 -19.61
CA GLY A 293 -7.84 12.06 -20.49
C GLY A 293 -6.35 11.76 -20.34
N ALA A 294 -5.52 12.77 -20.12
CA ALA A 294 -4.08 12.63 -19.89
C ALA A 294 -3.79 12.03 -18.52
N ARG A 295 -4.46 12.49 -17.45
CA ARG A 295 -4.38 11.89 -16.11
C ARG A 295 -4.69 10.39 -16.13
N LYS A 296 -5.78 10.01 -16.81
CA LYS A 296 -6.15 8.58 -17.00
C LYS A 296 -5.12 7.78 -17.83
N ARG A 297 -4.32 8.42 -18.68
CA ARG A 297 -3.23 7.74 -19.41
C ARG A 297 -2.01 7.58 -18.51
N ALA A 298 -1.63 8.60 -17.76
CA ALA A 298 -0.54 8.56 -16.79
C ALA A 298 -0.80 7.55 -15.65
N ASP A 299 -2.08 7.33 -15.31
CA ASP A 299 -2.50 6.32 -14.33
C ASP A 299 -2.43 4.87 -14.84
N ARG A 300 -2.02 4.62 -16.09
CA ARG A 300 -1.92 3.24 -16.60
C ARG A 300 -0.72 2.53 -16.02
N ALA A 301 -0.90 1.25 -15.73
CA ALA A 301 0.22 0.34 -15.53
C ALA A 301 0.91 0.09 -16.87
N LEU A 302 2.21 -0.12 -16.88
CA LEU A 302 2.95 -0.53 -18.05
C LEU A 302 3.35 -1.99 -17.89
N VAL A 303 3.04 -2.84 -18.87
CA VAL A 303 3.59 -4.19 -18.94
C VAL A 303 4.61 -4.20 -20.07
N TYR A 304 5.86 -4.52 -19.78
CA TYR A 304 6.93 -4.42 -20.76
C TYR A 304 7.79 -5.68 -20.87
N LEU A 305 8.36 -5.85 -22.06
CA LEU A 305 9.49 -6.75 -22.32
C LEU A 305 10.46 -5.99 -23.23
N TYR A 306 11.63 -5.64 -22.72
CA TYR A 306 12.73 -5.07 -23.52
C TYR A 306 13.62 -6.19 -24.07
N PRO A 307 14.36 -5.96 -25.18
CA PRO A 307 14.74 -7.04 -26.07
C PRO A 307 15.67 -8.03 -25.39
N THR A 308 15.29 -9.29 -25.48
CA THR A 308 16.18 -10.44 -25.33
C THR A 308 15.92 -11.29 -26.56
N GLU A 309 16.90 -11.40 -27.46
CA GLU A 309 16.80 -12.13 -28.74
C GLU A 309 16.39 -13.61 -28.58
N HIS A 310 16.34 -14.08 -27.34
CA HIS A 310 16.00 -15.45 -26.95
C HIS A 310 14.95 -15.52 -25.83
N HIS A 311 14.15 -14.47 -25.61
CA HIS A 311 13.11 -14.52 -24.57
C HIS A 311 12.05 -15.57 -24.92
N PRO A 312 11.63 -16.44 -23.96
CA PRO A 312 10.55 -17.41 -24.20
C PRO A 312 9.21 -16.78 -24.58
N LEU A 313 9.00 -15.51 -24.22
CA LEU A 313 7.79 -14.74 -24.52
C LEU A 313 7.97 -13.72 -25.67
N ALA A 314 9.07 -13.82 -26.43
CA ALA A 314 9.21 -13.01 -27.64
C ALA A 314 8.18 -13.46 -28.70
N GLY A 315 7.48 -12.50 -29.31
CA GLY A 315 6.37 -12.75 -30.22
C GLY A 315 5.05 -13.10 -29.53
N ALA A 316 5.02 -13.15 -28.19
CA ALA A 316 3.82 -13.47 -27.45
C ALA A 316 2.82 -12.30 -27.42
N ALA A 317 1.53 -12.62 -27.50
CA ALA A 317 0.44 -11.67 -27.34
C ALA A 317 0.01 -11.55 -25.87
N LEU A 318 -0.06 -10.32 -25.37
CA LEU A 318 -0.63 -10.02 -24.06
C LEU A 318 -2.14 -9.78 -24.20
N VAL A 319 -2.94 -10.60 -23.52
CA VAL A 319 -4.41 -10.48 -23.47
C VAL A 319 -4.81 -10.10 -22.06
N VAL A 320 -5.58 -9.02 -21.93
CA VAL A 320 -6.07 -8.50 -20.65
C VAL A 320 -7.59 -8.40 -20.69
N ASP A 321 -8.26 -9.07 -19.75
CA ASP A 321 -9.72 -9.18 -19.66
C ASP A 321 -10.37 -9.61 -20.98
N GLY A 322 -9.75 -10.59 -21.64
CA GLY A 322 -10.21 -11.14 -22.92
C GLY A 322 -9.94 -10.25 -24.15
N ARG A 323 -9.27 -9.11 -23.99
CA ARG A 323 -8.87 -8.22 -25.10
C ARG A 323 -7.37 -8.25 -25.32
N GLU A 324 -6.94 -8.54 -26.53
CA GLU A 324 -5.54 -8.44 -26.92
C GLU A 324 -5.06 -6.98 -26.83
N LYS A 325 -3.91 -6.77 -26.20
CA LYS A 325 -3.31 -5.46 -25.96
C LYS A 325 -2.17 -5.16 -26.92
N GLY A 326 -1.46 -6.19 -27.37
CA GLY A 326 -0.36 -6.10 -28.31
C GLY A 326 0.62 -7.25 -28.15
N LEU A 327 1.66 -7.21 -28.98
CA LEU A 327 2.74 -8.20 -29.00
C LEU A 327 3.93 -7.74 -28.17
N LEU A 328 4.69 -8.70 -27.65
CA LEU A 328 5.97 -8.52 -26.99
C LEU A 328 7.12 -8.94 -27.94
N PRO A 329 8.34 -8.38 -27.84
CA PRO A 329 8.79 -7.33 -26.94
C PRO A 329 8.17 -5.96 -27.27
N GLY A 330 8.08 -5.10 -26.26
CA GLY A 330 7.41 -3.80 -26.32
C GLY A 330 6.88 -3.40 -24.95
N THR A 331 6.28 -2.21 -24.87
CA THR A 331 5.65 -1.68 -23.65
C THR A 331 4.17 -1.45 -23.92
N LEU A 332 3.32 -2.10 -23.15
CA LEU A 332 1.87 -2.12 -23.34
C LEU A 332 1.17 -1.45 -22.15
N PRO A 333 0.43 -0.35 -22.36
CA PRO A 333 -0.26 0.35 -21.28
C PRO A 333 -1.58 -0.34 -20.93
N ILE A 334 -1.73 -0.73 -19.67
CA ILE A 334 -2.89 -1.43 -19.10
C ILE A 334 -3.59 -0.51 -18.11
N ALA A 335 -4.92 -0.59 -18.03
CA ALA A 335 -5.63 0.12 -16.98
C ALA A 335 -5.13 -0.36 -15.59
N PRO A 336 -5.14 0.49 -14.57
CA PRO A 336 -4.87 0.04 -13.21
C PRO A 336 -6.06 -0.76 -12.68
N GLY A 337 -5.79 -1.63 -11.70
CA GLY A 337 -6.80 -2.44 -11.02
C GLY A 337 -6.60 -3.93 -11.22
N ARG A 338 -7.67 -4.70 -10.97
CA ARG A 338 -7.64 -6.17 -11.04
C ARG A 338 -7.94 -6.63 -12.45
N HIS A 339 -7.04 -7.42 -13.02
CA HIS A 339 -7.10 -7.89 -14.40
C HIS A 339 -6.88 -9.39 -14.47
N HIS A 340 -7.64 -10.05 -15.34
CA HIS A 340 -7.29 -11.38 -15.83
C HIS A 340 -6.29 -11.21 -16.97
N VAL A 341 -5.10 -11.78 -16.82
CA VAL A 341 -3.99 -11.65 -17.76
C VAL A 341 -3.64 -13.01 -18.32
N VAL A 342 -3.57 -13.06 -19.64
CA VAL A 342 -3.13 -14.23 -20.40
C VAL A 342 -2.00 -13.80 -21.32
N VAL A 343 -0.91 -14.56 -21.34
CA VAL A 343 0.17 -14.40 -22.33
C VAL A 343 0.13 -15.62 -23.24
N ARG A 344 -0.11 -15.39 -24.54
CA ARG A 344 -0.15 -16.44 -25.56
C ARG A 344 1.10 -16.36 -26.41
N ASP A 345 1.79 -17.48 -26.63
CA ASP A 345 2.91 -17.51 -27.57
C ASP A 345 2.45 -17.32 -29.02
N SER A 346 3.42 -17.27 -29.94
CA SER A 346 3.19 -17.11 -31.39
C SER A 346 2.44 -18.28 -32.04
N GLU A 347 2.38 -19.45 -31.39
CA GLU A 347 1.65 -20.64 -31.84
C GLU A 347 0.22 -20.71 -31.25
N GLY A 348 -0.16 -19.72 -30.41
CA GLY A 348 -1.45 -19.66 -29.75
C GLY A 348 -1.52 -20.43 -28.43
N GLY A 349 -0.40 -21.01 -27.96
CA GLY A 349 -0.28 -21.68 -26.69
C GLY A 349 -0.29 -20.70 -25.52
N THR A 350 -1.11 -20.97 -24.51
CA THR A 350 -1.12 -20.19 -23.27
C THR A 350 0.15 -20.47 -22.46
N ARG A 351 0.92 -19.42 -22.15
CA ARG A 351 2.12 -19.46 -21.31
C ARG A 351 1.91 -18.87 -19.93
N VAL A 352 1.03 -17.88 -19.82
CA VAL A 352 0.60 -17.26 -18.56
C VAL A 352 -0.91 -17.20 -18.57
N ASP A 353 -1.55 -17.55 -17.46
CA ASP A 353 -3.00 -17.38 -17.26
C ASP A 353 -3.24 -17.18 -15.76
N GLY A 354 -3.73 -16.01 -15.38
CA GLY A 354 -3.97 -15.70 -13.99
C GLY A 354 -4.64 -14.35 -13.76
N THR A 355 -5.03 -14.09 -12.51
CA THR A 355 -5.64 -12.81 -12.14
C THR A 355 -4.76 -12.09 -11.13
N LEU A 356 -4.26 -10.92 -11.50
CA LEU A 356 -3.43 -10.06 -10.65
C LEU A 356 -4.00 -8.64 -10.55
N ARG A 357 -3.44 -7.84 -9.65
CA ARG A 357 -3.72 -6.39 -9.57
C ARG A 357 -2.50 -5.63 -10.09
N LEU A 358 -2.72 -4.76 -11.07
CA LEU A 358 -1.71 -3.86 -11.62
C LEU A 358 -1.91 -2.46 -11.01
N ALA A 359 -0.86 -1.88 -10.44
CA ALA A 359 -0.88 -0.54 -9.89
C ALA A 359 -0.66 0.51 -11.00
N GLY A 360 -1.36 1.65 -10.90
CA GLY A 360 -1.21 2.73 -11.87
C GLY A 360 0.16 3.40 -11.80
N GLY A 361 0.70 3.81 -12.95
CA GLY A 361 2.04 4.38 -13.08
C GLY A 361 3.20 3.39 -12.86
N HIS A 362 2.92 2.16 -12.42
CA HIS A 362 3.94 1.14 -12.20
C HIS A 362 4.28 0.39 -13.49
N ALA A 363 5.56 0.08 -13.67
CA ALA A 363 6.07 -0.67 -14.81
C ALA A 363 6.43 -2.09 -14.38
N TYR A 364 5.66 -3.06 -14.86
CA TYR A 364 5.86 -4.49 -14.61
C TYR A 364 6.59 -5.12 -15.79
N SER A 365 7.66 -5.88 -15.52
CA SER A 365 8.19 -6.76 -16.55
C SER A 365 7.20 -7.91 -16.84
N VAL A 366 7.19 -8.45 -18.05
CA VAL A 366 6.33 -9.60 -18.37
C VAL A 366 6.62 -10.80 -17.46
N ASP A 367 7.87 -10.98 -17.02
CA ASP A 367 8.24 -12.03 -16.07
C ASP A 367 7.63 -11.79 -14.69
N GLU A 368 7.59 -10.54 -14.25
CA GLU A 368 6.90 -10.17 -13.03
C GLU A 368 5.39 -10.41 -13.14
N VAL A 369 4.78 -10.02 -14.26
CA VAL A 369 3.37 -10.32 -14.54
C VAL A 369 3.13 -11.83 -14.53
N ALA A 370 4.01 -12.63 -15.13
CA ALA A 370 3.91 -14.08 -15.14
C ALA A 370 3.95 -14.66 -13.72
N ARG A 371 4.93 -14.24 -12.91
CA ARG A 371 5.02 -14.63 -11.49
C ARG A 371 3.78 -14.24 -10.70
N LEU A 372 3.31 -13.00 -10.84
CA LEU A 372 2.14 -12.48 -10.13
C LEU A 372 0.84 -13.14 -10.58
N ALA A 373 0.73 -13.53 -11.86
CA ALA A 373 -0.43 -14.22 -12.41
C ALA A 373 -0.48 -15.70 -11.98
N GLN A 374 0.68 -16.37 -11.91
CA GLN A 374 0.77 -17.82 -11.66
C GLN A 374 0.93 -18.19 -10.18
N GLY A 375 1.19 -17.20 -9.31
CA GLY A 375 1.46 -17.42 -7.90
C GLY A 375 2.95 -17.68 -7.63
N PRO A 376 3.35 -17.74 -6.35
CA PRO A 376 4.75 -17.83 -5.95
C PRO A 376 5.36 -19.17 -6.36
N THR A 377 6.66 -19.12 -6.62
CA THR A 377 7.50 -20.30 -6.87
C THR A 377 7.98 -20.91 -5.57
N SER A 378 8.05 -20.15 -4.47
CA SER A 378 8.39 -20.71 -3.16
C SER A 378 7.63 -20.03 -2.03
N SER A 379 7.41 -20.73 -0.91
CA SER A 379 6.84 -20.11 0.30
C SER A 379 7.43 -20.71 1.57
N LEU A 380 7.44 -19.90 2.63
CA LEU A 380 7.80 -20.29 3.99
C LEU A 380 6.64 -19.94 4.92
N GLY A 381 6.21 -20.85 5.78
CA GLY A 381 5.09 -20.57 6.68
C GLY A 381 5.22 -21.19 8.06
N LEU A 382 4.43 -20.63 8.99
CA LEU A 382 4.25 -21.14 10.33
C LEU A 382 2.76 -21.40 10.56
N ARG A 383 2.41 -22.57 11.06
CA ARG A 383 1.01 -22.97 11.29
C ARG A 383 0.83 -23.60 12.67
N ALA A 384 -0.32 -23.34 13.28
CA ALA A 384 -0.80 -24.06 14.44
C ALA A 384 -1.49 -25.35 13.99
N VAL A 385 -1.20 -26.47 14.64
CA VAL A 385 -1.69 -27.81 14.26
C VAL A 385 -2.54 -28.39 15.38
N ALA A 386 -3.70 -28.94 15.03
CA ALA A 386 -4.52 -29.75 15.90
C ALA A 386 -4.50 -31.21 15.43
N LEU A 387 -4.25 -32.14 16.35
CA LEU A 387 -4.20 -33.57 16.09
C LEU A 387 -5.52 -34.24 16.46
N GLY A 388 -6.13 -34.94 15.50
CA GLY A 388 -7.55 -35.30 15.57
C GLY A 388 -7.87 -36.73 15.97
N SER A 389 -6.94 -37.69 15.96
CA SER A 389 -7.25 -39.13 15.95
C SER A 389 -6.26 -40.00 16.75
N ALA A 390 -6.66 -41.24 17.07
CA ALA A 390 -5.73 -42.27 17.56
C ALA A 390 -4.64 -42.55 16.51
N PRO A 391 -3.38 -42.84 16.90
CA PRO A 391 -2.87 -43.12 18.24
C PRO A 391 -2.40 -41.87 19.03
N PHE A 392 -2.50 -40.68 18.45
CA PHE A 392 -2.00 -39.44 19.09
C PHE A 392 -2.83 -39.01 20.30
N ARG A 393 -4.15 -39.21 20.23
CA ARG A 393 -5.03 -39.01 21.40
C ARG A 393 -4.56 -39.84 22.60
N ASP A 394 -4.06 -41.05 22.36
CA ASP A 394 -3.61 -41.97 23.41
C ASP A 394 -2.21 -41.60 23.91
N ALA A 395 -1.37 -41.02 23.05
CA ALA A 395 0.01 -40.65 23.38
C ALA A 395 0.14 -39.29 24.10
N ILE A 396 -0.63 -38.28 23.68
CA ILE A 396 -0.50 -36.88 24.16
C ILE A 396 -1.85 -36.25 24.57
N GLY A 397 -2.91 -37.05 24.65
CA GLY A 397 -4.23 -36.59 25.07
C GLY A 397 -5.08 -35.99 23.94
N PRO A 398 -6.39 -35.81 24.18
CA PRO A 398 -7.28 -35.14 23.24
C PRO A 398 -6.92 -33.66 23.11
N GLY A 399 -6.90 -33.13 21.88
CA GLY A 399 -6.77 -31.69 21.63
C GLY A 399 -5.34 -31.14 21.70
N ALA A 400 -4.33 -31.96 21.45
CA ALA A 400 -2.94 -31.49 21.37
C ALA A 400 -2.77 -30.38 20.32
N LEU A 401 -2.17 -29.27 20.75
CA LEU A 401 -1.80 -28.13 19.91
C LEU A 401 -0.31 -28.18 19.63
N GLY A 402 0.04 -27.99 18.37
CA GLY A 402 1.41 -27.98 17.90
C GLY A 402 1.70 -26.82 16.95
N THR A 403 2.94 -26.75 16.51
CA THR A 403 3.39 -25.83 15.47
C THR A 403 4.06 -26.60 14.34
N GLU A 404 3.88 -26.15 13.11
CA GLU A 404 4.62 -26.66 11.95
C GLU A 404 5.23 -25.50 11.15
N LEU A 405 6.49 -25.69 10.77
CA LEU A 405 7.16 -24.93 9.72
C LEU A 405 6.83 -25.60 8.38
N VAL A 406 6.45 -24.82 7.38
CA VAL A 406 6.22 -25.30 6.02
C VAL A 406 7.17 -24.60 5.05
N LEU A 407 7.81 -25.38 4.19
CA LEU A 407 8.61 -24.92 3.06
C LEU A 407 7.96 -25.48 1.81
N THR A 408 7.70 -24.64 0.82
CA THR A 408 7.18 -25.08 -0.48
C THR A 408 8.02 -24.57 -1.62
N ASP A 409 8.15 -25.42 -2.64
CA ASP A 409 8.83 -25.16 -3.90
C ASP A 409 7.94 -25.63 -5.04
N ARG A 410 7.57 -24.73 -5.94
CA ARG A 410 6.70 -24.96 -7.08
C ARG A 410 7.50 -24.84 -8.36
N ARG A 411 7.44 -25.88 -9.19
CA ARG A 411 7.92 -25.88 -10.57
C ARG A 411 6.76 -25.67 -11.52
N ASP A 412 6.83 -24.59 -12.27
CA ASP A 412 5.71 -24.13 -13.08
C ASP A 412 5.52 -24.96 -14.35
N GLY A 413 4.27 -25.37 -14.58
CA GLY A 413 3.81 -25.90 -15.85
C GLY A 413 3.11 -24.82 -16.69
N PRO A 414 2.67 -25.14 -17.93
CA PRO A 414 2.16 -24.13 -18.88
C PRO A 414 0.86 -23.42 -18.49
N VAL A 415 0.12 -23.87 -17.45
CA VAL A 415 -1.29 -23.47 -17.22
C VAL A 415 -1.60 -23.17 -15.76
N GLY A 416 -0.93 -22.19 -15.13
CA GLY A 416 -1.31 -21.70 -13.77
C GLY A 416 -1.28 -22.77 -12.66
N HIS A 417 -0.78 -23.95 -12.99
CA HIS A 417 -0.68 -25.13 -12.16
C HIS A 417 0.79 -25.55 -12.20
N GLY A 418 1.39 -25.67 -11.02
CA GLY A 418 2.77 -26.12 -10.88
C GLY A 418 2.85 -27.40 -10.09
N LEU A 419 3.84 -28.22 -10.41
CA LEU A 419 4.23 -29.33 -9.55
C LEU A 419 4.84 -28.70 -8.29
N VAL A 420 4.24 -28.95 -7.13
CA VAL A 420 4.72 -28.42 -5.86
C VAL A 420 5.30 -29.53 -5.02
N GLY A 421 6.48 -29.29 -4.47
CA GLY A 421 7.04 -30.02 -3.35
C GLY A 421 6.79 -29.23 -2.07
N ALA A 422 6.36 -29.92 -1.02
CA ALA A 422 6.24 -29.35 0.32
C ALA A 422 7.03 -30.18 1.32
N LEU A 423 7.77 -29.50 2.19
CA LEU A 423 8.41 -30.08 3.36
C LEU A 423 7.83 -29.40 4.60
N THR A 424 7.27 -30.18 5.52
CA THR A 424 6.80 -29.66 6.80
C THR A 424 7.50 -30.35 7.95
N VAL A 425 7.95 -29.57 8.92
CA VAL A 425 8.54 -30.05 10.17
C VAL A 425 7.72 -29.45 11.31
N GLY A 426 7.22 -30.28 12.19
CA GLY A 426 6.37 -29.80 13.28
C GLY A 426 6.43 -30.66 14.51
N GLY A 427 5.80 -30.16 15.56
CA GLY A 427 5.63 -30.89 16.79
C GLY A 427 4.49 -30.37 17.64
N ALA A 428 3.96 -31.24 18.50
CA ALA A 428 2.83 -30.98 19.38
C ALA A 428 3.10 -31.54 20.77
N GLY A 429 2.63 -30.85 21.80
CA GLY A 429 2.69 -31.30 23.19
C GLY A 429 1.29 -31.41 23.79
N ALA A 430 1.16 -32.19 24.86
CA ALA A 430 -0.05 -32.20 25.67
C ALA A 430 -0.22 -30.85 26.39
N ALA A 431 -1.42 -30.26 26.33
CA ALA A 431 -1.79 -29.19 27.28
C ALA A 431 -1.90 -29.82 28.68
N GLU A 432 -1.47 -29.10 29.73
CA GLU A 432 -1.45 -29.61 31.11
C GLU A 432 -2.78 -30.30 31.47
N HIS A 433 -2.77 -31.63 31.61
CA HIS A 433 -3.96 -32.41 31.92
C HIS A 433 -3.71 -33.30 33.16
N PRO A 434 -4.53 -33.21 34.22
CA PRO A 434 -4.38 -34.07 35.39
C PRO A 434 -4.61 -35.54 35.00
N GLY A 435 -3.59 -36.39 35.15
CA GLY A 435 -3.66 -37.83 34.86
C GLY A 435 -2.90 -38.29 33.62
N LEU A 436 -2.35 -37.37 32.81
CA LEU A 436 -1.37 -37.70 31.76
C LEU A 436 0.04 -37.35 32.27
N ASP A 437 0.99 -38.24 31.99
CA ASP A 437 2.41 -38.08 32.29
C ASP A 437 2.89 -36.74 31.69
N GLN A 438 3.34 -35.82 32.54
CA GLN A 438 3.77 -34.48 32.10
C GLN A 438 4.91 -34.60 31.07
N GLY A 439 4.85 -33.84 29.96
CA GLY A 439 6.00 -33.61 29.09
C GLY A 439 6.13 -34.50 27.83
N ARG A 440 5.08 -35.17 27.36
CA ARG A 440 5.14 -35.88 26.07
C ARG A 440 4.99 -34.95 24.88
N PHE A 441 5.97 -35.00 23.98
CA PHE A 441 6.05 -34.21 22.75
C PHE A 441 6.09 -35.13 21.55
N VAL A 442 5.25 -34.92 20.54
CA VAL A 442 5.30 -35.64 19.28
C VAL A 442 5.93 -34.75 18.23
N GLY A 443 6.94 -35.26 17.52
CA GLY A 443 7.53 -34.59 16.37
C GLY A 443 7.15 -35.27 15.06
N TRP A 444 7.06 -34.52 13.98
CA TRP A 444 6.89 -35.09 12.64
C TRP A 444 7.65 -34.33 11.56
N THR A 445 7.94 -35.05 10.48
CA THR A 445 8.41 -34.48 9.21
C THR A 445 7.61 -35.10 8.07
N THR A 446 7.01 -34.26 7.23
CA THR A 446 6.23 -34.70 6.07
C THR A 446 6.85 -34.10 4.82
N ALA A 447 7.12 -34.95 3.83
CA ALA A 447 7.46 -34.52 2.49
C ALA A 447 6.29 -34.88 1.58
N SER A 448 5.74 -33.94 0.83
CA SER A 448 4.69 -34.20 -0.15
C SER A 448 5.01 -33.61 -1.51
N ALA A 449 4.50 -34.27 -2.54
CA ALA A 449 4.55 -33.79 -3.91
C ALA A 449 3.13 -33.76 -4.47
N GLY A 450 2.81 -32.74 -5.26
CA GLY A 450 1.50 -32.65 -5.89
C GLY A 450 1.34 -31.39 -6.72
N TRP A 451 0.17 -30.79 -6.65
CA TRP A 451 -0.22 -29.68 -7.52
C TRP A 451 -0.62 -28.46 -6.69
N GLN A 452 -0.13 -27.30 -7.11
CA GLN A 452 -0.63 -26.01 -6.66
C GLN A 452 -1.26 -25.26 -7.82
N GLY A 453 -2.38 -24.59 -7.56
CA GLY A 453 -2.98 -23.63 -8.48
C GLY A 453 -3.50 -22.40 -7.74
N ASP A 454 -3.25 -21.24 -8.33
CA ASP A 454 -3.67 -19.95 -7.78
C ASP A 454 -4.75 -19.35 -8.69
N ARG A 455 -5.89 -18.94 -8.10
CA ARG A 455 -6.98 -18.27 -8.82
C ARG A 455 -7.42 -17.02 -8.07
N GLY A 456 -6.89 -15.88 -8.51
CA GLY A 456 -7.15 -14.60 -7.86
C GLY A 456 -6.51 -14.54 -6.48
N ILE A 457 -7.31 -14.44 -5.42
CA ILE A 457 -6.80 -14.49 -4.04
C ILE A 457 -6.83 -15.89 -3.45
N PHE A 458 -7.35 -16.89 -4.16
CA PHE A 458 -7.45 -18.25 -3.64
C PHE A 458 -6.28 -19.09 -4.10
N ARG A 459 -5.61 -19.75 -3.16
CA ARG A 459 -4.56 -20.74 -3.42
C ARG A 459 -5.07 -22.12 -3.07
N GLY A 460 -4.99 -23.05 -4.00
CA GLY A 460 -5.29 -24.46 -3.77
C GLY A 460 -4.01 -25.29 -3.87
N ARG A 461 -3.77 -26.17 -2.89
CA ARG A 461 -2.70 -27.17 -2.95
C ARG A 461 -3.27 -28.55 -2.66
N VAL A 462 -2.90 -29.53 -3.45
CA VAL A 462 -3.15 -30.95 -3.15
C VAL A 462 -1.84 -31.70 -3.29
N GLY A 463 -1.53 -32.56 -2.31
CA GLY A 463 -0.29 -33.30 -2.24
C GLY A 463 -0.51 -34.74 -1.79
N LEU A 464 0.49 -35.58 -2.06
CA LEU A 464 0.60 -36.92 -1.52
C LEU A 464 2.05 -37.14 -1.09
N GLY A 465 2.27 -37.73 0.08
CA GLY A 465 3.62 -38.14 0.44
C GLY A 465 3.81 -38.76 1.80
N PRO A 466 5.05 -39.20 2.10
CA PRO A 466 5.40 -39.83 3.35
C PRO A 466 5.51 -38.84 4.51
N SER A 467 5.26 -39.36 5.71
CA SER A 467 5.43 -38.68 6.99
C SER A 467 6.18 -39.59 7.94
N PHE A 468 7.21 -39.02 8.57
CA PHE A 468 7.98 -39.63 9.63
C PHE A 468 7.53 -39.01 10.94
N VAL A 469 6.98 -39.83 11.83
CA VAL A 469 6.47 -39.39 13.12
C VAL A 469 7.31 -40.02 14.21
N TRP A 470 7.70 -39.21 15.18
CA TRP A 470 8.44 -39.63 16.36
C TRP A 470 7.62 -39.36 17.62
N ILE A 471 7.40 -40.42 18.39
CA ILE A 471 6.78 -40.35 19.72
C ILE A 471 7.84 -40.81 20.74
N PRO A 472 8.33 -39.93 21.63
CA PRO A 472 9.30 -40.28 22.65
C PRO A 472 8.67 -41.25 23.66
N PRO A 473 9.50 -42.09 24.31
CA PRO A 473 8.99 -43.10 25.21
C PRO A 473 8.41 -42.52 26.50
N ALA A 474 7.45 -43.24 27.08
CA ALA A 474 7.16 -43.15 28.52
C ALA A 474 8.41 -43.51 29.32
N ALA A 475 8.56 -43.01 30.55
CA ALA A 475 9.78 -43.01 31.39
C ALA A 475 10.49 -44.36 31.71
N SER A 476 10.31 -45.42 30.90
CA SER A 476 11.07 -46.67 30.93
C SER A 476 11.04 -47.51 29.62
N ALA A 477 10.70 -46.95 28.45
CA ALA A 477 10.61 -47.67 27.17
C ALA A 477 11.50 -47.09 26.03
N LEU A 478 11.59 -47.78 24.88
CA LEU A 478 12.13 -47.23 23.62
C LEU A 478 11.04 -46.39 22.93
N GLY A 479 11.40 -45.23 22.37
CA GLY A 479 10.46 -44.38 21.63
C GLY A 479 9.95 -45.05 20.35
N TRP A 480 8.83 -44.56 19.82
CA TRP A 480 8.17 -45.15 18.66
C TRP A 480 8.41 -44.27 17.44
N TRP A 481 8.86 -44.89 16.35
CA TRP A 481 8.96 -44.26 15.05
C TRP A 481 7.92 -44.87 14.14
N PHE A 482 7.18 -44.02 13.45
CA PHE A 482 6.17 -44.48 12.52
C PHE A 482 6.30 -43.80 11.19
N PHE A 483 6.15 -44.63 10.16
CA PHE A 483 6.01 -44.19 8.80
C PHE A 483 4.52 -44.17 8.46
N ALA A 484 4.06 -43.02 7.98
CA ALA A 484 2.72 -42.88 7.44
C ALA A 484 2.80 -42.27 6.04
N ALA A 485 1.78 -42.47 5.23
CA ALA A 485 1.64 -41.75 3.97
C ALA A 485 0.19 -41.37 3.76
N GLY A 486 -0.06 -40.30 3.02
CA GLY A 486 -1.42 -39.96 2.64
C GLY A 486 -1.55 -38.56 2.07
N PRO A 487 -2.77 -38.20 1.65
CA PRO A 487 -3.03 -36.95 0.96
C PRO A 487 -3.06 -35.77 1.91
N ASP A 488 -2.64 -34.62 1.40
CA ASP A 488 -2.83 -33.31 2.01
C ASP A 488 -3.59 -32.38 1.06
N ALA A 489 -4.44 -31.52 1.63
CA ALA A 489 -5.16 -30.50 0.91
C ALA A 489 -5.04 -29.17 1.67
N THR A 490 -4.56 -28.13 0.98
CA THR A 490 -4.47 -26.77 1.50
C THR A 490 -5.41 -25.85 0.73
N ALA A 491 -6.21 -25.08 1.46
CA ALA A 491 -6.92 -23.92 0.94
C ALA A 491 -6.29 -22.65 1.54
N GLY A 492 -5.96 -21.68 0.69
CA GLY A 492 -5.32 -20.42 1.09
C GLY A 492 -6.01 -19.19 0.55
N ILE A 493 -5.93 -18.09 1.30
CA ILE A 493 -6.36 -16.75 0.93
C ILE A 493 -5.15 -15.82 0.94
N VAL A 494 -4.76 -15.31 -0.23
CA VAL A 494 -3.68 -14.34 -0.40
C VAL A 494 -4.14 -12.99 0.15
N LEU A 495 -3.42 -12.50 1.16
CA LEU A 495 -3.71 -11.26 1.89
C LEU A 495 -3.03 -10.03 1.26
N GLY A 496 -2.04 -10.24 0.39
CA GLY A 496 -1.22 -9.19 -0.23
C GLY A 496 0.17 -9.05 0.43
N ARG A 497 1.09 -8.31 -0.22
CA ARG A 497 2.50 -8.15 0.22
C ARG A 497 3.23 -9.49 0.42
N GLY A 498 2.87 -10.50 -0.37
CA GLY A 498 3.43 -11.85 -0.28
C GLY A 498 2.89 -12.70 0.87
N TRP A 499 1.85 -12.32 1.61
CA TRP A 499 1.30 -13.16 2.68
C TRP A 499 0.08 -13.95 2.25
N THR A 500 -0.01 -15.21 2.70
CA THR A 500 -1.15 -16.11 2.45
C THR A 500 -1.61 -16.75 3.75
N ALA A 501 -2.88 -16.56 4.14
CA ALA A 501 -3.52 -17.32 5.20
C ALA A 501 -3.93 -18.69 4.68
N THR A 502 -3.59 -19.77 5.38
CA THR A 502 -3.78 -21.15 4.92
C THR A 502 -4.52 -22.00 5.94
N ALA A 503 -5.35 -22.90 5.43
CA ALA A 503 -5.96 -24.00 6.16
C ALA A 503 -5.60 -25.30 5.45
N THR A 504 -5.01 -26.24 6.17
CA THR A 504 -4.58 -27.54 5.63
C THR A 504 -5.25 -28.66 6.39
N GLY A 505 -5.80 -29.63 5.65
CA GLY A 505 -6.18 -30.93 6.17
C GLY A 505 -5.23 -32.00 5.65
N ARG A 506 -4.78 -32.90 6.53
CA ARG A 506 -4.04 -34.10 6.14
C ARG A 506 -4.75 -35.35 6.62
N LEU A 507 -4.73 -36.37 5.77
CA LEU A 507 -5.05 -37.74 6.13
C LEU A 507 -3.79 -38.57 5.93
N HIS A 508 -3.39 -39.28 6.96
CA HIS A 508 -2.26 -40.18 6.95
C HIS A 508 -2.72 -41.58 7.29
N VAL A 509 -2.08 -42.58 6.71
CA VAL A 509 -2.34 -43.98 6.99
C VAL A 509 -1.01 -44.65 7.32
N ALA A 510 -0.96 -45.34 8.45
CA ALA A 510 0.17 -46.17 8.87
C ALA A 510 -0.29 -47.61 9.11
N ALA A 511 0.61 -48.57 8.92
CA ALA A 511 0.40 -49.96 9.34
C ALA A 511 1.22 -50.21 10.61
N LEU A 512 0.55 -50.46 11.73
CA LEU A 512 1.15 -50.56 13.06
C LEU A 512 0.75 -51.88 13.71
N ASP A 513 1.62 -52.46 14.53
CA ASP A 513 1.27 -53.55 15.44
C ASP A 513 1.21 -52.97 16.85
N PRO A 514 0.05 -52.40 17.28
CA PRO A 514 -0.04 -51.62 18.51
C PRO A 514 0.15 -52.47 19.77
N ASP A 515 -0.20 -53.75 19.70
CA ASP A 515 -0.22 -54.68 20.83
C ASP A 515 0.97 -55.67 20.82
N ALA A 516 1.88 -55.52 19.84
CA ALA A 516 3.02 -56.41 19.61
C ALA A 516 2.62 -57.90 19.43
N ASP A 517 1.42 -58.15 18.91
CA ASP A 517 0.84 -59.50 18.73
C ASP A 517 1.16 -60.08 17.34
N ARG A 518 1.97 -59.37 16.55
CA ARG A 518 2.34 -59.64 15.15
C ARG A 518 1.21 -59.43 14.15
N ARG A 519 0.12 -58.75 14.53
CA ARG A 519 -0.92 -58.29 13.60
C ARG A 519 -0.71 -56.82 13.28
N LEU A 520 -0.64 -56.52 11.99
CA LEU A 520 -0.56 -55.14 11.51
C LEU A 520 -1.98 -54.60 11.31
N ASP A 521 -2.33 -53.59 12.09
CA ASP A 521 -3.53 -52.79 11.94
C ASP A 521 -3.26 -51.53 11.11
N VAL A 522 -4.21 -51.21 10.23
CA VAL A 522 -4.19 -49.97 9.46
C VAL A 522 -4.78 -48.87 10.32
N VAL A 523 -3.94 -47.93 10.74
CA VAL A 523 -4.31 -46.83 11.63
C VAL A 523 -4.31 -45.51 10.85
N PRO A 524 -5.49 -44.99 10.48
CA PRO A 524 -5.59 -43.67 9.87
C PRO A 524 -5.45 -42.59 10.94
N TRP A 525 -4.79 -41.49 10.59
CA TRP A 525 -4.80 -40.31 11.42
C TRP A 525 -4.94 -39.01 10.63
N THR A 526 -5.49 -37.99 11.28
CA THR A 526 -5.77 -36.70 10.65
C THR A 526 -5.17 -35.54 11.44
N SER A 527 -4.77 -34.52 10.70
CA SER A 527 -4.39 -33.23 11.26
C SER A 527 -5.05 -32.10 10.50
N VAL A 528 -5.38 -31.04 11.23
CA VAL A 528 -5.81 -29.77 10.66
C VAL A 528 -4.86 -28.70 11.14
N SER A 529 -4.37 -27.89 10.21
CA SER A 529 -3.50 -26.76 10.54
C SER A 529 -4.00 -25.45 9.95
N LEU A 530 -3.79 -24.38 10.69
CA LEU A 530 -4.09 -23.01 10.29
C LEU A 530 -2.84 -22.16 10.44
N GLY A 531 -2.50 -21.33 9.46
CA GLY A 531 -1.35 -20.45 9.62
C GLY A 531 -1.10 -19.51 8.47
N LEU A 532 0.08 -18.89 8.48
CA LEU A 532 0.49 -17.88 7.52
C LEU A 532 1.72 -18.36 6.77
N GLU A 533 1.69 -18.23 5.45
CA GLU A 533 2.83 -18.39 4.55
C GLU A 533 3.27 -17.01 4.04
N VAL A 534 4.58 -16.80 3.94
CA VAL A 534 5.21 -15.72 3.20
C VAL A 534 5.78 -16.27 1.89
N ASP A 535 5.36 -15.66 0.80
CA ASP A 535 5.73 -15.94 -0.57
C ASP A 535 7.15 -15.40 -0.82
N ARG A 536 7.98 -16.18 -1.52
CA ARG A 536 9.37 -15.87 -1.86
C ARG A 536 9.63 -16.02 -3.35
#